data_AF-C5KEQ8-F1
#
_entry.id   AF-C5KEQ8-F1
#
_cell.length_a   1.000
_cell.length_b   1.000
_cell.length_c   1.000
_cell.angle_alpha   90.00
_cell.angle_beta   90.00
_cell.angle_gamma   90.00
#
_symmetry.space_group_name_H-M   'P 1'
#
loop_
_entity.id
_entity.type
_entity.pdbx_description
1 polymer ?
#
loop_
_entity_poly.entity_id
_entity_poly.type
_entity_poly.pdbx_seq_one_letter_code
_entity_poly.pdbx_strand_id
1 'polypeptide(L)'
;IEINQKREQYRSVATRGSVMYFCVTDMTLVSNPITLQPTGWMYNCSLIQFLEQFDISVKNSEKCQPTMKRVDKIIDYLTYQIYRYMNRGLFERDKMMFKLMVTMKIMVVAGRLTQGDVGLFLKGGSDLDVKSERSNPNRWMVDKVWLNVLQLSRHSFGKEQLLFFRELPDFISRNEAAWRVWYDENEPERCPVPDYEERLNMDRNIGFFLRMCLVRCIREDRTTIAAAQFINKQLDPKYTAPVTDSIDSIYCESQNRKPVLYLLSAGSDLTSMIDDIAKKKKKFPTDMCPWVRDKRLSLGRR
;
A
#
# COMPACT_ATOMS: atom_id res chain seq x y z
N ILE A 1 -18.42 -7.96 34.33
CA ILE A 1 -18.99 -6.87 33.50
C ILE A 1 -17.91 -5.84 33.13
N GLU A 2 -17.17 -5.31 34.11
CA GLU A 2 -16.12 -4.28 33.88
C GLU A 2 -14.98 -4.72 32.93
N ILE A 3 -14.52 -5.98 33.01
CA ILE A 3 -13.51 -6.53 32.09
C ILE A 3 -14.02 -6.52 30.65
N ASN A 4 -15.29 -6.85 30.42
CA ASN A 4 -15.88 -6.86 29.08
C ASN A 4 -16.01 -5.43 28.52
N GLN A 5 -16.36 -4.47 29.37
CA GLN A 5 -16.39 -3.05 28.97
C GLN A 5 -15.00 -2.55 28.55
N LYS A 6 -13.96 -2.87 29.34
CA LYS A 6 -12.57 -2.52 28.98
C LYS A 6 -12.13 -3.23 27.69
N ARG A 7 -12.48 -4.52 27.50
CA ARG A 7 -12.21 -5.24 26.24
C ARG A 7 -12.87 -4.58 25.03
N GLU A 8 -14.11 -4.11 25.19
CA GLU A 8 -14.83 -3.44 24.11
C GLU A 8 -14.13 -2.14 23.68
N GLN A 9 -13.62 -1.37 24.64
CA GLN A 9 -12.91 -0.12 24.37
C GLN A 9 -11.66 -0.34 23.49
N TYR A 10 -10.96 -1.48 23.63
CA TYR A 10 -9.76 -1.79 22.85
C TYR A 10 -10.01 -2.70 21.64
N ARG A 11 -11.28 -3.08 21.36
CA ARG A 11 -11.60 -3.99 20.25
C ARG A 11 -11.12 -3.45 18.91
N SER A 12 -11.23 -2.14 18.68
CA SER A 12 -10.75 -1.49 17.45
C SER A 12 -9.23 -1.64 17.25
N VAL A 13 -8.44 -1.67 18.33
CA VAL A 13 -6.99 -1.94 18.27
C VAL A 13 -6.74 -3.36 17.81
N ALA A 14 -7.45 -4.34 18.38
CA ALA A 14 -7.34 -5.74 17.99
C ALA A 14 -7.78 -5.95 16.53
N THR A 15 -8.87 -5.32 16.10
CA THR A 15 -9.32 -5.32 14.70
C THR A 15 -8.25 -4.75 13.77
N ARG A 16 -7.65 -3.60 14.11
CA ARG A 16 -6.56 -3.01 13.33
C ARG A 16 -5.34 -3.94 13.27
N GLY A 17 -4.95 -4.53 14.40
CA GLY A 17 -3.85 -5.50 14.48
C GLY A 17 -4.09 -6.70 13.57
N SER A 18 -5.30 -7.27 13.59
CA SER A 18 -5.68 -8.37 12.70
C SER A 18 -5.58 -7.99 11.22
N VAL A 19 -6.08 -6.81 10.83
CA VAL A 19 -5.95 -6.30 9.44
C VAL A 19 -4.50 -6.20 9.04
N MET A 20 -3.65 -5.59 9.88
CA MET A 20 -2.24 -5.44 9.59
C MET A 20 -1.52 -6.79 9.48
N TYR A 21 -1.80 -7.73 10.38
CA TYR A 21 -1.22 -9.07 10.34
C TYR A 21 -1.55 -9.79 9.04
N PHE A 22 -2.82 -9.79 8.63
CA PHE A 22 -3.22 -10.43 7.38
C PHE A 22 -2.64 -9.72 6.14
N CYS A 23 -2.42 -8.40 6.19
CA CYS A 23 -1.66 -7.71 5.13
C CYS A 23 -0.22 -8.22 5.05
N VAL A 24 0.42 -8.45 6.19
CA VAL A 24 1.80 -8.96 6.28
C VAL A 24 1.88 -10.39 5.74
N THR A 25 0.95 -11.27 6.12
CA THR A 25 0.93 -12.64 5.63
C THR A 25 0.68 -12.70 4.12
N ASP A 26 -0.19 -11.84 3.60
CA ASP A 26 -0.50 -11.82 2.16
C ASP A 26 0.69 -11.39 1.31
N MET A 27 1.63 -10.62 1.86
CA MET A 27 2.89 -10.30 1.17
C MET A 27 3.70 -11.56 0.84
N THR A 28 3.51 -12.67 1.56
CA THR A 28 4.21 -13.93 1.25
C THR A 28 3.77 -14.56 -0.07
N LEU A 29 2.60 -14.18 -0.59
CA LEU A 29 2.04 -14.67 -1.84
C LEU A 29 2.50 -13.88 -3.07
N VAL A 30 3.27 -12.80 -2.86
CA VAL A 30 3.71 -11.92 -3.94
C VAL A 30 4.68 -12.64 -4.86
N SER A 31 4.43 -12.53 -6.16
CA SER A 31 5.28 -13.02 -7.22
C SER A 31 5.90 -11.86 -8.02
N ASN A 32 7.02 -12.15 -8.67
CA ASN A 32 7.63 -11.24 -9.62
C ASN A 32 6.74 -11.15 -10.88
N PRO A 33 6.28 -9.96 -11.30
CA PRO A 33 5.39 -9.84 -12.46
C PRO A 33 6.06 -10.20 -13.80
N ILE A 34 7.39 -10.12 -13.88
CA ILE A 34 8.16 -10.42 -15.11
C ILE A 34 8.55 -11.90 -15.15
N THR A 35 9.15 -12.41 -14.06
CA THR A 35 9.67 -13.78 -14.04
C THR A 35 8.65 -14.81 -13.58
N LEU A 36 7.50 -14.37 -13.05
CA LEU A 36 6.46 -15.18 -12.41
C LEU A 36 6.96 -16.04 -11.24
N GLN A 37 8.19 -15.82 -10.78
CA GLN A 37 8.76 -16.52 -9.64
C GLN A 37 8.23 -15.94 -8.33
N PRO A 38 7.96 -16.78 -7.32
CA PRO A 38 7.58 -16.29 -6.01
C PRO A 38 8.74 -15.50 -5.40
N THR A 39 8.50 -14.25 -4.99
CA THR A 39 9.46 -13.43 -4.23
C THR A 39 9.00 -13.19 -2.80
N GLY A 40 7.71 -13.45 -2.52
CA GLY A 40 7.11 -13.28 -1.21
C GLY A 40 7.68 -14.19 -0.13
N TRP A 41 8.40 -15.27 -0.47
CA TRP A 41 9.12 -16.07 0.52
C TRP A 41 10.13 -15.25 1.34
N MET A 42 10.62 -14.12 0.79
CA MET A 42 11.52 -13.18 1.47
C MET A 42 10.78 -12.25 2.44
N TYR A 43 9.46 -12.14 2.33
CA TYR A 43 8.61 -11.23 3.13
C TYR A 43 7.92 -11.94 4.30
N ASN A 44 8.37 -13.15 4.63
CA ASN A 44 7.81 -13.92 5.72
C ASN A 44 8.07 -13.23 7.07
N CYS A 45 7.00 -13.06 7.84
CA CYS A 45 7.06 -12.55 9.21
C CYS A 45 6.19 -13.46 10.09
N SER A 46 6.80 -14.01 11.14
CA SER A 46 6.08 -14.87 12.08
C SER A 46 5.08 -14.08 12.92
N LEU A 47 4.06 -14.78 13.44
CA LEU A 47 3.12 -14.17 14.38
C LEU A 47 3.82 -13.65 15.64
N ILE A 48 4.85 -14.34 16.13
CA ILE A 48 5.61 -13.92 17.31
C ILE A 48 6.29 -12.56 17.05
N GLN A 49 6.97 -12.40 15.91
CA GLN A 49 7.57 -11.12 15.53
C GLN A 49 6.51 -10.01 15.40
N PHE A 50 5.36 -10.33 14.81
CA PHE A 50 4.25 -9.39 14.72
C PHE A 50 3.75 -8.94 16.10
N LEU A 51 3.55 -9.88 17.03
CA LEU A 51 3.10 -9.59 18.40
C LEU A 51 4.12 -8.76 19.17
N GLU A 52 5.42 -8.98 18.97
CA GLU A 52 6.45 -8.12 19.55
C GLU A 52 6.32 -6.66 19.06
N GLN A 53 6.11 -6.46 17.76
CA GLN A 53 5.87 -5.12 17.20
C GLN A 53 4.56 -4.51 17.70
N PHE A 54 3.53 -5.33 17.90
CA PHE A 54 2.26 -4.91 18.50
C PHE A 54 2.45 -4.44 19.95
N ASP A 55 3.20 -5.18 20.76
CA ASP A 55 3.49 -4.78 22.15
C ASP A 55 4.33 -3.51 22.22
N ILE A 56 5.34 -3.38 21.36
CA ILE A 56 6.16 -2.16 21.24
C ILE A 56 5.27 -0.96 20.92
N SER A 57 4.31 -1.13 20.00
CA SER A 57 3.43 -0.04 19.59
C SER A 57 2.43 0.36 20.67
N VAL A 58 1.91 -0.57 21.46
CA VAL A 58 1.11 -0.23 22.65
C VAL A 58 1.96 0.49 23.71
N LYS A 59 3.20 0.07 23.95
CA LYS A 59 4.07 0.67 24.97
C LYS A 59 4.54 2.09 24.61
N ASN A 60 4.92 2.31 23.35
CA ASN A 60 5.55 3.55 22.89
C ASN A 60 4.58 4.59 22.35
N SER A 61 3.34 4.20 22.04
CA SER A 61 2.32 5.17 21.63
C SER A 61 1.97 6.14 22.75
N GLU A 62 1.62 7.36 22.36
CA GLU A 62 1.30 8.47 23.26
C GLU A 62 0.24 8.08 24.30
N LYS A 63 0.58 8.24 25.58
CA LYS A 63 -0.33 8.01 26.70
C LYS A 63 -1.19 9.25 26.91
N CYS A 64 -2.49 9.15 26.68
CA CYS A 64 -3.42 10.26 26.83
C CYS A 64 -4.76 9.81 27.45
N GLN A 65 -5.55 10.78 27.91
CA GLN A 65 -6.93 10.61 28.38
C GLN A 65 -7.87 11.47 27.50
N PRO A 66 -9.11 11.05 27.25
CA PRO A 66 -9.77 9.81 27.70
C PRO A 66 -9.30 8.57 26.92
N THR A 67 -9.67 7.36 27.40
CA THR A 67 -9.31 6.06 26.79
C THR A 67 -9.58 5.97 25.29
N MET A 68 -10.65 6.60 24.80
CA MET A 68 -10.97 6.61 23.37
C MET A 68 -9.87 7.31 22.54
N LYS A 69 -9.36 8.46 22.98
CA LYS A 69 -8.23 9.13 22.33
C LYS A 69 -6.96 8.28 22.40
N ARG A 70 -6.75 7.57 23.52
CA ARG A 70 -5.61 6.66 23.66
C ARG A 70 -5.66 5.56 22.62
N VAL A 71 -6.84 4.97 22.40
CA VAL A 71 -7.07 3.92 21.39
C VAL A 71 -6.69 4.39 20.00
N ASP A 72 -7.09 5.60 19.60
CA ASP A 72 -6.72 6.19 18.31
C ASP A 72 -5.19 6.33 18.18
N LYS A 73 -4.53 6.85 19.23
CA LYS A 73 -3.06 6.96 19.27
C LYS A 73 -2.35 5.60 19.17
N ILE A 74 -2.91 4.55 19.77
CA ILE A 74 -2.37 3.19 19.62
C ILE A 74 -2.52 2.74 18.16
N ILE A 75 -3.70 2.89 17.56
CA ILE A 75 -3.97 2.47 16.18
C ILE A 75 -3.04 3.18 15.20
N ASP A 76 -2.85 4.49 15.36
CA ASP A 76 -1.99 5.29 14.49
C ASP A 76 -0.52 4.85 14.60
N TYR A 77 -0.02 4.69 15.83
CA TYR A 77 1.36 4.24 16.05
C TYR A 77 1.54 2.80 15.55
N LEU A 78 0.63 1.89 15.89
CA LEU A 78 0.64 0.48 15.48
C LEU A 78 0.70 0.35 13.95
N THR A 79 -0.17 1.08 13.25
CA THR A 79 -0.24 1.04 11.79
C THR A 79 1.08 1.49 11.19
N TYR A 80 1.68 2.57 11.70
CA TYR A 80 2.96 3.07 11.21
C TYR A 80 4.14 2.17 11.59
N GLN A 81 4.18 1.65 12.81
CA GLN A 81 5.24 0.75 13.30
C GLN A 81 5.32 -0.52 12.44
N ILE A 82 4.19 -1.19 12.20
CA ILE A 82 4.16 -2.40 11.38
C ILE A 82 4.52 -2.09 9.93
N TYR A 83 3.99 -0.98 9.38
CA TYR A 83 4.38 -0.53 8.04
C TYR A 83 5.90 -0.36 7.92
N ARG A 84 6.52 0.37 8.84
CA ARG A 84 7.96 0.64 8.83
C ARG A 84 8.78 -0.64 8.98
N TYR A 85 8.37 -1.51 9.91
CA TYR A 85 9.02 -2.80 10.13
C TYR A 85 9.04 -3.65 8.86
N MET A 86 7.90 -3.76 8.16
CA MET A 86 7.82 -4.51 6.91
C MET A 86 8.54 -3.83 5.75
N ASN A 87 8.33 -2.52 5.58
CA ASN A 87 8.89 -1.75 4.46
C ASN A 87 10.42 -1.80 4.39
N ARG A 88 11.11 -2.06 5.51
CA ARG A 88 12.57 -2.30 5.58
C ARG A 88 13.01 -3.56 4.82
N GLY A 89 12.19 -4.62 4.82
CA GLY A 89 12.49 -5.89 4.17
C GLY A 89 11.92 -6.04 2.75
N LEU A 90 11.11 -5.08 2.30
CA LEU A 90 10.50 -5.12 0.97
C LEU A 90 11.46 -4.60 -0.11
N PHE A 91 11.39 -5.21 -1.30
CA PHE A 91 12.03 -4.65 -2.49
C PHE A 91 11.32 -3.35 -2.89
N GLU A 92 12.06 -2.40 -3.47
CA GLU A 92 11.50 -1.08 -3.82
C GLU A 92 10.22 -1.16 -4.66
N ARG A 93 10.18 -2.08 -5.63
CA ARG A 93 9.02 -2.30 -6.50
C ARG A 93 7.75 -2.71 -5.74
N ASP A 94 7.89 -3.40 -4.61
CA ASP A 94 6.79 -4.02 -3.88
C ASP A 94 6.29 -3.11 -2.74
N LYS A 95 7.05 -2.07 -2.38
CA LYS A 95 6.70 -1.14 -1.30
C LYS A 95 5.41 -0.38 -1.56
N MET A 96 5.21 0.12 -2.78
CA MET A 96 4.01 0.88 -3.11
C MET A 96 2.74 0.01 -3.05
N MET A 97 2.84 -1.20 -3.60
CA MET A 97 1.76 -2.19 -3.55
C MET A 97 1.37 -2.52 -2.10
N PHE A 98 2.34 -2.75 -1.22
CA PHE A 98 2.06 -3.02 0.19
C PHE A 98 1.29 -1.87 0.87
N LYS A 99 1.73 -0.62 0.66
CA LYS A 99 1.05 0.57 1.22
C LYS A 99 -0.39 0.69 0.71
N LEU A 100 -0.60 0.46 -0.59
CA LEU A 100 -1.93 0.49 -1.20
C LEU A 100 -2.83 -0.63 -0.65
N MET A 101 -2.31 -1.85 -0.55
CA MET A 101 -3.03 -2.99 0.01
C MET A 101 -3.46 -2.75 1.46
N VAL A 102 -2.55 -2.24 2.31
CA VAL A 102 -2.86 -1.87 3.69
C VAL A 102 -3.99 -0.84 3.74
N THR A 103 -3.89 0.22 2.93
CA THR A 103 -4.88 1.31 2.90
C THR A 103 -6.26 0.79 2.48
N MET A 104 -6.33 0.01 1.40
CA MET A 104 -7.60 -0.56 0.92
C MET A 104 -8.21 -1.53 1.94
N LYS A 105 -7.43 -2.43 2.54
CA LYS A 105 -7.95 -3.37 3.55
C LYS A 105 -8.46 -2.66 4.80
N ILE A 106 -7.78 -1.60 5.24
CA ILE A 106 -8.28 -0.74 6.33
C ILE A 106 -9.64 -0.14 5.96
N MET A 107 -9.79 0.40 4.74
CA MET A 107 -11.06 1.00 4.29
C MET A 107 -12.19 -0.02 4.15
N VAL A 108 -11.88 -1.25 3.71
CA VAL A 108 -12.85 -2.34 3.61
C VAL A 108 -13.36 -2.73 5.00
N VAL A 109 -12.46 -2.90 5.98
CA VAL A 109 -12.87 -3.23 7.36
C VAL A 109 -13.60 -2.07 8.04
N ALA A 110 -13.23 -0.82 7.73
CA ALA A 110 -14.00 0.35 8.14
C ALA A 110 -15.38 0.44 7.46
N GLY A 111 -15.65 -0.40 6.46
CA GLY A 111 -16.91 -0.45 5.74
C GLY A 111 -17.11 0.69 4.74
N ARG A 112 -16.04 1.40 4.37
CA ARG A 112 -16.08 2.47 3.36
C ARG A 112 -15.94 1.92 1.94
N LEU A 113 -15.19 0.84 1.78
CA LEU A 113 -15.08 0.08 0.53
C LEU A 113 -15.68 -1.31 0.66
N THR A 114 -16.07 -1.87 -0.47
CA THR A 114 -16.43 -3.28 -0.64
C THR A 114 -15.28 -4.05 -1.30
N GLN A 115 -15.32 -5.39 -1.23
CA GLN A 115 -14.41 -6.22 -2.03
C GLN A 115 -14.63 -6.04 -3.53
N GLY A 116 -15.86 -5.70 -3.94
CA GLY A 116 -16.17 -5.35 -5.32
C GLY A 116 -15.44 -4.10 -5.79
N ASP A 117 -15.36 -3.07 -4.95
CA ASP A 117 -14.63 -1.82 -5.26
C ASP A 117 -13.14 -2.08 -5.53
N VAL A 118 -12.52 -2.93 -4.69
CA VAL A 118 -11.14 -3.36 -4.88
C VAL A 118 -11.00 -4.21 -6.14
N GLY A 119 -11.95 -5.13 -6.38
CA GLY A 119 -11.98 -5.96 -7.59
C GLY A 119 -12.08 -5.14 -8.87
N LEU A 120 -12.93 -4.11 -8.89
CA LEU A 120 -13.04 -3.15 -9.99
C LEU A 120 -11.71 -2.45 -10.25
N PHE A 121 -11.06 -1.93 -9.21
CA PHE A 121 -9.78 -1.25 -9.36
C PHE A 121 -8.69 -2.16 -9.95
N LEU A 122 -8.67 -3.44 -9.57
CA LEU A 122 -7.66 -4.40 -10.02
C LEU A 122 -7.90 -4.90 -11.45
N LYS A 123 -9.16 -5.21 -11.80
CA LYS A 123 -9.51 -5.81 -13.10
C LYS A 123 -9.86 -4.77 -14.17
N GLY A 124 -10.48 -3.66 -13.77
CA GLY A 124 -11.10 -2.74 -14.72
C GLY A 124 -12.10 -3.47 -15.61
N GLY A 125 -12.13 -3.11 -16.90
CA GLY A 125 -12.98 -3.73 -17.92
C GLY A 125 -12.34 -4.93 -18.62
N SER A 126 -11.39 -5.63 -18.00
CA SER A 126 -10.69 -6.77 -18.61
C SER A 126 -11.60 -7.92 -19.04
N ASP A 127 -12.75 -8.05 -18.37
CA ASP A 127 -13.71 -9.14 -18.57
C ASP A 127 -14.75 -8.80 -19.67
N LEU A 128 -14.70 -7.58 -20.25
CA LEU A 128 -15.62 -7.12 -21.29
C LEU A 128 -15.07 -7.37 -22.70
N ASP A 129 -15.95 -7.69 -23.66
CA ASP A 129 -15.59 -7.85 -25.07
C ASP A 129 -16.04 -6.64 -25.90
N VAL A 130 -15.11 -6.04 -26.64
CA VAL A 130 -15.34 -4.86 -27.51
C VAL A 130 -16.53 -5.05 -28.45
N LYS A 131 -16.74 -6.27 -28.97
CA LYS A 131 -17.84 -6.54 -29.93
C LYS A 131 -19.21 -6.58 -29.30
N SER A 132 -19.28 -6.92 -28.01
CA SER A 132 -20.54 -7.02 -27.25
C SER A 132 -20.97 -5.71 -26.60
N GLU A 133 -20.10 -4.70 -26.66
CA GLU A 133 -20.21 -3.48 -25.88
C GLU A 133 -20.55 -2.25 -26.72
N ARG A 134 -20.99 -1.18 -26.04
CA ARG A 134 -21.23 0.12 -26.69
C ARG A 134 -19.96 0.57 -27.39
N SER A 135 -20.03 0.88 -28.68
CA SER A 135 -18.86 1.33 -29.45
C SER A 135 -18.27 2.62 -28.87
N ASN A 136 -16.94 2.72 -28.93
CA ASN A 136 -16.22 3.91 -28.51
C ASN A 136 -16.56 5.08 -29.46
N PRO A 137 -17.13 6.19 -28.95
CA PRO A 137 -17.44 7.35 -29.78
C PRO A 137 -16.19 8.13 -30.21
N ASN A 138 -15.06 7.97 -29.52
CA ASN A 138 -13.90 8.84 -29.61
C ASN A 138 -12.70 8.15 -30.23
N ARG A 139 -12.18 8.68 -31.35
CA ARG A 139 -11.04 8.09 -32.08
C ARG A 139 -9.70 8.18 -31.34
N TRP A 140 -9.57 9.09 -30.38
CA TRP A 140 -8.34 9.30 -29.60
C TRP A 140 -8.21 8.33 -28.41
N MET A 141 -9.31 7.67 -28.03
CA MET A 141 -9.33 6.71 -26.93
C MET A 141 -9.19 5.29 -27.48
N VAL A 142 -8.36 4.46 -26.85
CA VAL A 142 -8.20 3.05 -27.24
C VAL A 142 -9.34 2.21 -26.65
N ASP A 143 -9.78 1.17 -27.35
CA ASP A 143 -10.88 0.29 -26.92
C ASP A 143 -10.68 -0.28 -25.51
N LYS A 144 -9.44 -0.67 -25.14
CA LYS A 144 -9.13 -1.12 -23.76
C LYS A 144 -9.53 -0.08 -22.70
N VAL A 145 -9.23 1.19 -22.95
CA VAL A 145 -9.56 2.30 -22.05
C VAL A 145 -11.08 2.52 -22.02
N TRP A 146 -11.73 2.44 -23.17
CA TRP A 146 -13.18 2.56 -23.27
C TRP A 146 -13.91 1.44 -22.51
N LEU A 147 -13.46 0.20 -22.61
CA LEU A 147 -14.00 -0.91 -21.82
C LEU A 147 -13.85 -0.68 -20.30
N ASN A 148 -12.72 -0.11 -19.87
CA ASN A 148 -12.55 0.28 -18.47
C ASN A 148 -13.56 1.36 -18.04
N VAL A 149 -13.81 2.35 -18.89
CA VAL A 149 -14.81 3.40 -18.66
C VAL A 149 -16.22 2.81 -18.55
N LEU A 150 -16.58 1.89 -19.45
CA LEU A 150 -17.87 1.21 -19.40
C LEU A 150 -18.02 0.39 -18.11
N GLN A 151 -17.02 -0.39 -17.72
CA GLN A 151 -17.07 -1.14 -16.48
C GLN A 151 -17.16 -0.22 -15.25
N LEU A 152 -16.39 0.88 -15.25
CA LEU A 152 -16.43 1.88 -14.18
C LEU A 152 -17.83 2.51 -14.04
N SER A 153 -18.51 2.76 -15.17
CA SER A 153 -19.86 3.34 -15.19
C SER A 153 -20.95 2.42 -14.63
N ARG A 154 -20.72 1.10 -14.69
CA ARG A 154 -21.66 0.08 -14.21
C ARG A 154 -21.46 -0.27 -12.75
N HIS A 155 -20.31 0.07 -12.18
CA HIS A 155 -19.94 -0.30 -10.83
C HIS A 155 -20.60 0.59 -9.78
N SER A 156 -21.15 -0.04 -8.75
CA SER A 156 -21.73 0.61 -7.58
C SER A 156 -20.71 0.64 -6.44
N PHE A 157 -20.38 1.84 -5.97
CA PHE A 157 -19.32 2.07 -4.99
C PHE A 157 -19.83 2.09 -3.55
N GLY A 158 -18.98 1.59 -2.64
CA GLY A 158 -19.22 1.65 -1.21
C GLY A 158 -20.41 0.79 -0.77
N LYS A 159 -20.72 0.84 0.53
CA LYS A 159 -21.87 0.09 1.08
C LYS A 159 -23.21 0.63 0.62
N GLU A 160 -23.27 1.91 0.28
CA GLU A 160 -24.48 2.59 -0.19
C GLU A 160 -24.82 2.26 -1.65
N GLN A 161 -23.94 1.50 -2.34
CA GLN A 161 -24.16 1.03 -3.72
C GLN A 161 -24.44 2.19 -4.70
N LEU A 162 -23.69 3.28 -4.56
CA LEU A 162 -23.87 4.47 -5.38
C LEU A 162 -23.23 4.27 -6.76
N LEU A 163 -24.02 4.41 -7.82
CA LEU A 163 -23.54 4.41 -9.20
C LEU A 163 -22.88 5.75 -9.55
N PHE A 164 -21.74 6.03 -8.91
CA PHE A 164 -21.08 7.34 -8.96
C PHE A 164 -20.72 7.76 -10.40
N PHE A 165 -20.22 6.83 -11.22
CA PHE A 165 -19.76 7.09 -12.59
C PHE A 165 -20.77 6.71 -13.68
N ARG A 166 -22.06 6.55 -13.34
CA ARG A 166 -23.10 6.09 -14.30
C ARG A 166 -23.11 6.88 -15.61
N GLU A 167 -22.93 8.19 -15.51
CA GLU A 167 -23.04 9.14 -16.62
C GLU A 167 -21.70 9.33 -17.36
N LEU A 168 -20.61 8.68 -16.90
CA LEU A 168 -19.26 8.88 -17.42
C LEU A 168 -19.14 8.66 -18.95
N PRO A 169 -19.70 7.59 -19.54
CA PRO A 169 -19.63 7.40 -21.00
C PRO A 169 -20.33 8.52 -21.77
N ASP A 170 -21.43 9.04 -21.23
CA ASP A 170 -22.21 10.10 -21.88
C ASP A 170 -21.54 11.46 -21.71
N PHE A 171 -20.90 11.75 -20.58
CA PHE A 171 -20.11 12.97 -20.39
C PHE A 171 -18.88 13.01 -21.30
N ILE A 172 -18.16 11.89 -21.43
CA ILE A 172 -17.04 11.77 -22.37
C ILE A 172 -17.49 11.98 -23.83
N SER A 173 -18.71 11.56 -24.18
CA SER A 173 -19.27 11.74 -25.53
C SER A 173 -19.73 13.19 -25.78
N ARG A 174 -20.37 13.82 -24.79
CA ARG A 174 -20.96 15.16 -24.93
C ARG A 174 -19.92 16.27 -24.79
N ASN A 175 -18.93 16.08 -23.93
CA ASN A 175 -17.88 17.05 -23.61
C ASN A 175 -16.50 16.55 -24.08
N GLU A 176 -16.45 16.02 -25.31
CA GLU A 176 -15.25 15.37 -25.86
C GLU A 176 -14.00 16.26 -25.77
N ALA A 177 -14.13 17.55 -26.08
CA ALA A 177 -13.00 18.48 -26.10
C ALA A 177 -12.32 18.61 -24.73
N ALA A 178 -13.07 18.76 -23.64
CA ALA A 178 -12.51 18.87 -22.30
C ALA A 178 -11.89 17.54 -21.83
N TRP A 179 -12.55 16.43 -22.11
CA TRP A 179 -12.04 15.09 -21.77
C TRP A 179 -10.77 14.74 -22.54
N ARG A 180 -10.66 15.16 -23.80
CA ARG A 180 -9.45 15.00 -24.60
C ARG A 180 -8.30 15.83 -24.04
N VAL A 181 -8.53 17.09 -23.68
CA VAL A 181 -7.51 17.92 -23.02
C VAL A 181 -7.02 17.27 -21.73
N TRP A 182 -7.94 16.79 -20.89
CA TRP A 182 -7.57 16.07 -19.67
C TRP A 182 -6.81 14.77 -19.96
N TYR A 183 -7.21 14.02 -20.99
CA TYR A 183 -6.55 12.77 -21.40
C TYR A 183 -5.12 13.00 -21.90
N ASP A 184 -4.90 14.05 -22.68
CA ASP A 184 -3.61 14.39 -23.30
C ASP A 184 -2.64 15.08 -22.32
N GLU A 185 -3.11 15.46 -21.12
CA GLU A 185 -2.31 16.11 -20.09
C GLU A 185 -1.21 15.18 -19.53
N ASN A 186 -0.10 15.78 -19.07
CA ASN A 186 1.02 15.03 -18.50
C ASN A 186 0.77 14.60 -17.06
N GLU A 187 0.05 15.42 -16.30
CA GLU A 187 -0.30 15.19 -14.88
C GLU A 187 -1.82 15.25 -14.64
N PRO A 188 -2.63 14.42 -15.34
CA PRO A 188 -4.09 14.48 -15.29
C PRO A 188 -4.66 14.27 -13.88
N GLU A 189 -3.94 13.54 -13.02
CA GLU A 189 -4.36 13.32 -11.63
C GLU A 189 -4.39 14.60 -10.78
N ARG A 190 -3.68 15.66 -11.20
CA ARG A 190 -3.65 16.97 -10.54
C ARG A 190 -4.64 17.96 -11.14
N CYS A 191 -5.10 17.70 -12.36
CA CYS A 191 -6.03 18.57 -13.07
C CYS A 191 -7.48 18.29 -12.62
N PRO A 192 -8.34 19.33 -12.60
CA PRO A 192 -9.76 19.15 -12.39
C PRO A 192 -10.33 18.11 -13.36
N VAL A 193 -11.01 17.09 -12.83
CA VAL A 193 -11.66 16.08 -13.65
C VAL A 193 -12.89 16.71 -14.32
N PRO A 194 -12.99 16.70 -15.66
CA PRO A 194 -14.17 17.24 -16.35
C PRO A 194 -15.45 16.58 -15.83
N ASP A 195 -16.48 17.38 -15.58
CA ASP A 195 -17.82 16.94 -15.12
C ASP A 195 -17.90 16.25 -13.74
N TYR A 196 -16.77 15.85 -13.13
CA TYR A 196 -16.72 15.08 -11.88
C TYR A 196 -15.95 15.75 -10.74
N GLU A 197 -15.15 16.80 -10.96
CA GLU A 197 -14.27 17.37 -9.93
C GLU A 197 -15.05 17.77 -8.66
N GLU A 198 -16.18 18.46 -8.81
CA GLU A 198 -17.01 18.87 -7.67
C GLU A 198 -17.55 17.66 -6.91
N ARG A 199 -18.09 16.65 -7.62
CA ARG A 199 -18.64 15.42 -7.02
C ARG A 199 -17.56 14.65 -6.25
N LEU A 200 -16.35 14.57 -6.81
CA LEU A 200 -15.20 13.91 -6.18
C LEU A 200 -14.74 14.63 -4.91
N ASN A 201 -14.76 15.97 -4.90
CA ASN A 201 -14.35 16.77 -3.75
C ASN A 201 -15.40 16.80 -2.63
N MET A 202 -16.69 16.64 -2.96
CA MET A 202 -17.77 16.53 -1.98
C MET A 202 -17.68 15.22 -1.18
N ASP A 203 -17.26 14.12 -1.80
CA ASP A 203 -17.08 12.84 -1.11
C ASP A 203 -15.75 12.78 -0.34
N ARG A 204 -15.81 13.17 0.93
CA ARG A 204 -14.64 13.15 1.83
C ARG A 204 -14.21 11.75 2.24
N ASN A 205 -15.04 10.72 2.06
CA ASN A 205 -14.77 9.37 2.52
C ASN A 205 -14.00 8.56 1.47
N ILE A 206 -14.53 8.51 0.24
CA ILE A 206 -13.98 7.69 -0.86
C ILE A 206 -13.61 8.50 -2.11
N GLY A 207 -13.79 9.82 -2.13
CA GLY A 207 -13.51 10.66 -3.31
C GLY A 207 -12.11 10.47 -3.92
N PHE A 208 -11.07 10.36 -3.09
CA PHE A 208 -9.71 10.08 -3.57
C PHE A 208 -9.54 8.66 -4.13
N PHE A 209 -10.29 7.68 -3.61
CA PHE A 209 -10.32 6.33 -4.18
C PHE A 209 -11.03 6.35 -5.54
N LEU A 210 -12.17 7.05 -5.64
CA LEU A 210 -12.91 7.22 -6.90
C LEU A 210 -12.05 7.90 -7.97
N ARG A 211 -11.34 8.98 -7.61
CA ARG A 211 -10.38 9.66 -8.50
C ARG A 211 -9.27 8.69 -8.95
N MET A 212 -8.72 7.90 -8.04
CA MET A 212 -7.72 6.89 -8.36
C MET A 212 -8.27 5.81 -9.32
N CYS A 213 -9.49 5.34 -9.13
CA CYS A 213 -10.16 4.41 -10.06
C CYS A 213 -10.33 5.02 -11.45
N LEU A 214 -10.79 6.28 -11.53
CA LEU A 214 -10.94 6.98 -12.80
C LEU A 214 -9.61 7.12 -13.54
N VAL A 215 -8.56 7.58 -12.85
CA VAL A 215 -7.21 7.67 -13.41
C VAL A 215 -6.73 6.28 -13.85
N ARG A 216 -6.92 5.23 -13.04
CA ARG A 216 -6.57 3.86 -13.41
C ARG A 216 -7.27 3.38 -14.69
N CYS A 217 -8.54 3.72 -14.86
CA CYS A 217 -9.33 3.32 -16.02
C CYS A 217 -8.89 4.04 -17.30
N ILE A 218 -8.56 5.33 -17.21
CA ILE A 218 -8.28 6.20 -18.37
C ILE A 218 -6.78 6.38 -18.65
N ARG A 219 -5.98 6.66 -17.62
CA ARG A 219 -4.53 6.92 -17.66
C ARG A 219 -3.80 5.97 -16.71
N GLU A 220 -3.74 4.70 -17.10
CA GLU A 220 -3.13 3.61 -16.32
C GLU A 220 -1.68 3.92 -15.90
N ASP A 221 -0.93 4.65 -16.73
CA ASP A 221 0.44 5.09 -16.48
C ASP A 221 0.59 6.00 -15.25
N ARG A 222 -0.46 6.75 -14.88
CA ARG A 222 -0.47 7.66 -13.73
C ARG A 222 -1.02 7.03 -12.45
N THR A 223 -1.45 5.76 -12.49
CA THR A 223 -2.08 5.06 -11.37
C THR A 223 -1.24 5.11 -10.10
N THR A 224 0.07 4.89 -10.20
CA THR A 224 0.99 4.88 -9.04
C THR A 224 0.99 6.23 -8.31
N ILE A 225 0.88 7.33 -9.05
CA ILE A 225 0.88 8.68 -8.47
C ILE A 225 -0.48 8.98 -7.83
N ALA A 226 -1.58 8.63 -8.50
CA ALA A 226 -2.92 8.74 -7.92
C ALA A 226 -3.08 7.88 -6.65
N ALA A 227 -2.49 6.68 -6.63
CA ALA A 227 -2.46 5.82 -5.45
C ALA A 227 -1.68 6.45 -4.29
N ALA A 228 -0.60 7.18 -4.56
CA ALA A 228 0.15 7.90 -3.54
C ALA A 228 -0.69 9.04 -2.93
N GLN A 229 -1.42 9.80 -3.76
CA GLN A 229 -2.35 10.82 -3.28
C GLN A 229 -3.46 10.22 -2.41
N PHE A 230 -4.03 9.10 -2.83
CA PHE A 230 -5.02 8.35 -2.06
C PHE A 230 -4.48 7.90 -0.68
N ILE A 231 -3.29 7.29 -0.64
CA ILE A 231 -2.65 6.87 0.61
C ILE A 231 -2.41 8.07 1.54
N ASN A 232 -1.92 9.18 1.00
CA ASN A 232 -1.64 10.39 1.79
C ASN A 232 -2.90 10.98 2.42
N LYS A 233 -4.03 10.88 1.72
CA LYS A 233 -5.30 11.36 2.24
C LYS A 233 -5.89 10.44 3.30
N GLN A 234 -5.82 9.13 3.09
CA GLN A 234 -6.47 8.16 3.98
C GLN A 234 -5.65 7.78 5.20
N LEU A 235 -4.31 7.79 5.07
CA LEU A 235 -3.39 7.53 6.16
C LEU A 235 -2.69 8.83 6.56
N ASP A 236 -1.50 9.08 6.01
CA ASP A 236 -0.70 10.26 6.29
C ASP A 236 0.42 10.40 5.23
N PRO A 237 0.86 11.62 4.87
CA PRO A 237 1.99 11.84 3.95
C PRO A 237 3.28 11.07 4.31
N LYS A 238 3.52 10.74 5.58
CA LYS A 238 4.67 9.96 6.03
C LYS A 238 4.73 8.54 5.45
N TYR A 239 3.62 8.01 4.92
CA TYR A 239 3.61 6.69 4.28
C TYR A 239 4.19 6.72 2.87
N THR A 240 4.05 7.82 2.12
CA THR A 240 4.66 7.95 0.78
C THR A 240 6.00 8.66 0.80
N ALA A 241 6.33 9.35 1.89
CA ALA A 241 7.63 9.98 2.04
C ALA A 241 8.78 8.95 1.89
N PRO A 242 9.91 9.34 1.26
CA PRO A 242 11.09 8.50 1.23
C PRO A 242 11.60 8.29 2.66
N VAL A 243 11.98 7.07 3.00
CA VAL A 243 12.53 6.78 4.32
C VAL A 243 13.81 5.97 4.19
N THR A 244 14.84 6.42 4.91
CA THR A 244 16.13 5.75 5.05
C THR A 244 16.25 5.20 6.47
N ASP A 245 16.59 3.91 6.56
CA ASP A 245 16.87 3.24 7.83
C ASP A 245 18.38 3.20 8.04
N SER A 246 18.86 3.91 9.06
CA SER A 246 20.29 3.93 9.39
C SER A 246 20.68 2.62 10.10
N ILE A 247 21.92 2.17 9.90
CA ILE A 247 22.41 0.96 10.58
C ILE A 247 22.45 1.18 12.10
N ASP A 248 22.69 2.40 12.59
CA ASP A 248 22.57 2.72 14.01
C ASP A 248 21.15 2.43 14.56
N SER A 249 20.09 2.76 13.80
CA SER A 249 18.72 2.48 14.22
C SER A 249 18.43 0.97 14.28
N ILE A 250 18.92 0.22 13.29
CA ILE A 250 18.80 -1.24 13.24
C ILE A 250 19.58 -1.87 14.39
N TYR A 251 20.76 -1.35 14.72
CA TYR A 251 21.56 -1.80 15.85
C TYR A 251 20.81 -1.62 17.18
N CYS A 252 20.16 -0.49 17.40
CA CYS A 252 19.36 -0.23 18.60
C CYS A 252 18.19 -1.22 18.77
N GLU A 253 17.65 -1.76 17.68
CA GLU A 253 16.57 -2.75 17.68
C GLU A 253 17.09 -4.20 17.74
N SER A 254 18.38 -4.42 17.46
CA SER A 254 18.98 -5.75 17.39
C SER A 254 19.13 -6.40 18.77
N GLN A 255 19.02 -7.73 18.81
CA GLN A 255 19.19 -8.53 20.02
C GLN A 255 20.23 -9.63 19.79
N ASN A 256 20.95 -10.01 20.84
CA ASN A 256 21.99 -11.05 20.77
C ASN A 256 21.51 -12.42 20.26
N ARG A 257 20.21 -12.71 20.37
CA ARG A 257 19.58 -13.95 19.91
C ARG A 257 18.79 -13.79 18.61
N LYS A 258 18.75 -12.59 18.01
CA LYS A 258 18.00 -12.29 16.78
C LYS A 258 18.97 -11.74 15.74
N PRO A 259 19.43 -12.56 14.78
CA PRO A 259 20.33 -12.09 13.74
C PRO A 259 19.65 -11.06 12.85
N VAL A 260 20.44 -10.12 12.33
CA VAL A 260 19.98 -9.14 11.33
C VAL A 260 20.39 -9.64 9.96
N LEU A 261 19.41 -9.76 9.05
CA LEU A 261 19.65 -10.16 7.67
C LEU A 261 19.61 -8.92 6.76
N TYR A 262 20.64 -8.75 5.93
CA TYR A 262 20.67 -7.73 4.89
C TYR A 262 20.43 -8.38 3.52
N LEU A 263 19.40 -7.90 2.83
CA LEU A 263 19.06 -8.32 1.47
C LEU A 263 19.69 -7.32 0.50
N LEU A 264 20.74 -7.75 -0.21
CA LEU A 264 21.54 -6.87 -1.05
C LEU A 264 21.19 -7.05 -2.52
N SER A 265 21.12 -5.94 -3.25
CA SER A 265 21.18 -5.92 -4.70
C SER A 265 22.62 -6.09 -5.20
N ALA A 266 22.78 -6.56 -6.44
CA ALA A 266 24.09 -6.64 -7.07
C ALA A 266 24.80 -5.27 -7.05
N GLY A 267 26.04 -5.24 -6.58
CA GLY A 267 26.85 -4.02 -6.46
C GLY A 267 26.68 -3.24 -5.15
N SER A 268 25.82 -3.69 -4.22
CA SER A 268 25.69 -3.09 -2.88
C SER A 268 26.42 -3.93 -1.84
N ASP A 269 27.30 -3.31 -1.04
CA ASP A 269 28.00 -3.94 0.08
C ASP A 269 27.93 -3.03 1.31
N LEU A 270 27.43 -3.56 2.43
CA LEU A 270 27.26 -2.84 3.70
C LEU A 270 28.33 -3.20 4.74
N THR A 271 29.28 -4.06 4.39
CA THR A 271 30.27 -4.63 5.32
C THR A 271 31.08 -3.54 6.04
N SER A 272 31.60 -2.55 5.29
CA SER A 272 32.38 -1.45 5.87
C SER A 272 31.59 -0.65 6.91
N MET A 273 30.31 -0.34 6.62
CA MET A 273 29.46 0.40 7.53
C MET A 273 29.14 -0.38 8.81
N ILE A 274 28.98 -1.71 8.70
CA ILE A 274 28.77 -2.61 9.85
C ILE A 274 30.04 -2.64 10.72
N ASP A 275 31.21 -2.77 10.09
CA ASP A 275 32.50 -2.79 10.79
C ASP A 275 32.75 -1.48 11.54
N ASP A 276 32.43 -0.34 10.94
CA ASP A 276 32.58 0.96 11.56
C ASP A 276 31.70 1.11 12.81
N ILE A 277 30.46 0.61 12.77
CA ILE A 277 29.57 0.60 13.93
C ILE A 277 30.07 -0.37 15.00
N ALA A 278 30.57 -1.55 14.64
CA ALA A 278 31.14 -2.50 15.58
C ALA A 278 32.34 -1.90 16.34
N LYS A 279 33.25 -1.23 15.63
CA LYS A 279 34.37 -0.48 16.20
C LYS A 279 33.89 0.64 17.11
N LYS A 280 32.95 1.48 16.66
CA LYS A 280 32.38 2.60 17.42
C LYS A 280 31.72 2.13 18.73
N LYS A 281 31.05 0.98 18.72
CA LYS A 281 30.39 0.38 19.89
C LYS A 281 31.29 -0.53 20.72
N LYS A 282 32.58 -0.67 20.35
CA LYS A 282 33.58 -1.51 21.00
C LYS A 282 33.12 -2.97 21.18
N LYS A 283 32.44 -3.53 20.18
CA LYS A 283 32.02 -4.95 20.16
C LYS A 283 33.05 -5.76 19.37
N PHE A 284 33.75 -6.67 20.05
CA PHE A 284 34.77 -7.58 19.52
C PHE A 284 34.39 -9.05 19.85
N PRO A 285 34.80 -10.05 19.04
CA PRO A 285 35.70 -9.95 17.89
C PRO A 285 34.99 -9.48 16.61
N THR A 286 35.67 -8.63 15.86
CA THR A 286 35.37 -8.24 14.47
C THR A 286 35.93 -9.25 13.46
N ASP A 287 36.36 -10.43 13.92
CA ASP A 287 36.76 -11.50 13.03
C ASP A 287 35.49 -11.99 12.32
N MET A 288 35.38 -11.66 11.04
CA MET A 288 34.46 -12.30 10.11
C MET A 288 34.44 -13.79 10.43
N CYS A 289 33.32 -14.33 10.92
CA CYS A 289 33.18 -15.77 11.11
C CYS A 289 33.66 -16.44 9.81
N PRO A 290 34.61 -17.39 9.85
CA PRO A 290 35.17 -18.01 8.63
C PRO A 290 34.11 -18.59 7.70
N TRP A 291 32.95 -18.95 8.25
CA TRP A 291 31.74 -19.39 7.54
C TRP A 291 31.10 -18.34 6.61
N VAL A 292 31.39 -17.05 6.79
CA VAL A 292 30.84 -15.92 5.99
C VAL A 292 31.73 -15.57 4.81
N ARG A 293 33.02 -15.98 4.81
CA ARG A 293 33.88 -15.84 3.62
C ARG A 293 33.40 -16.68 2.43
N ASP A 294 32.71 -17.79 2.68
CA ASP A 294 32.51 -18.84 1.67
C ASP A 294 31.06 -19.09 1.24
N LYS A 295 30.13 -18.24 1.67
CA LYS A 295 28.75 -18.23 1.15
C LYS A 295 28.35 -16.86 0.65
N ARG A 296 29.11 -16.33 -0.32
CA ARG A 296 28.42 -15.77 -1.49
C ARG A 296 27.64 -16.93 -2.11
N LEU A 297 26.41 -17.16 -1.65
CA LEU A 297 25.45 -17.93 -2.42
C LEU A 297 25.10 -17.09 -3.65
N SER A 298 26.01 -17.07 -4.62
CA SER A 298 25.68 -16.78 -6.00
C SER A 298 24.75 -17.90 -6.45
N LEU A 299 23.44 -17.67 -6.34
CA LEU A 299 22.47 -18.37 -7.16
C LEU A 299 22.71 -17.92 -8.61
N GLY A 300 23.71 -18.52 -9.25
CA GLY A 300 24.16 -18.13 -10.57
C GLY A 300 25.13 -19.16 -11.15
N ARG A 301 24.62 -19.89 -12.17
CA ARG A 301 25.25 -20.92 -13.02
C ARG A 301 25.28 -22.34 -12.45
N ARG A 302 24.18 -23.06 -12.69
CA ARG A 302 24.25 -24.25 -13.55
C ARG A 302 23.51 -23.93 -14.84
#